data_AF-A0A318DW68-F1
#
_entry.id   AF-A0A318DW68-F1
#
_cell.length_a   1.000
_cell.length_b   1.000
_cell.length_c   1.000
_cell.angle_alpha   90.00
_cell.angle_beta   90.00
_cell.angle_gamma   90.00
#
_symmetry.space_group_name_H-M   'P 1'
#
loop_
_entity.id
_entity.type
_entity.pdbx_description
1 polymer ?
#
loop_
_entity_poly.entity_id
_entity_poly.type
_entity_poly.pdbx_seq_one_letter_code
_entity_poly.pdbx_strand_id
1 'polypeptide(L)'
;MKTIIKKTIMIIIILSFILTLNCFFAFANDGLHLVGSDGVYLGKLTTDQYDSKSVFNEIGKYGSDISMTSIWNDISPYGSSVSMKSAFNNVASKPPLIVYNGEVIGYLTTNNIKNNSLHPKYLYSWLQNNGF
;
A
#
# COMPACT_ATOMS: atom_id res chain seq x y z
N MET A 1 -18.73 -27.93 -40.94
CA MET A 1 -17.82 -28.34 -39.83
C MET A 1 -16.66 -27.36 -39.62
N LYS A 2 -15.82 -27.05 -40.63
CA LYS A 2 -14.66 -26.13 -40.50
C LYS A 2 -15.02 -24.71 -40.01
N THR A 3 -16.16 -24.15 -40.42
CA THR A 3 -16.60 -22.79 -40.04
C THR A 3 -17.00 -22.68 -38.58
N ILE A 4 -17.59 -23.75 -38.02
CA ILE A 4 -18.01 -23.81 -36.60
C ILE A 4 -16.78 -23.85 -35.70
N ILE A 5 -15.80 -24.70 -36.04
CA ILE A 5 -14.55 -24.86 -35.28
C ILE A 5 -13.76 -23.55 -35.21
N LYS A 6 -13.63 -22.82 -36.32
CA LYS A 6 -12.96 -21.50 -36.34
C LYS A 6 -13.66 -20.48 -35.43
N LYS A 7 -15.00 -20.47 -35.42
CA LYS A 7 -15.79 -19.55 -34.59
C LYS A 7 -15.62 -19.86 -33.10
N THR A 8 -15.59 -21.15 -32.74
CA THR A 8 -15.35 -21.59 -31.36
C THR A 8 -13.95 -21.21 -30.88
N ILE A 9 -12.91 -21.40 -31.69
CA ILE A 9 -11.53 -21.02 -31.34
C ILE A 9 -11.42 -19.50 -31.13
N MET A 10 -12.04 -18.70 -32.01
CA MET A 10 -12.01 -17.25 -31.90
C MET A 10 -12.68 -16.74 -30.60
N ILE A 11 -13.79 -17.36 -30.20
CA ILE A 11 -14.49 -17.03 -28.94
C ILE A 11 -13.60 -17.33 -27.72
N ILE A 12 -12.91 -18.47 -27.70
CA ILE A 12 -12.04 -18.85 -26.57
C ILE A 12 -10.87 -17.86 -26.43
N ILE A 13 -10.27 -17.43 -27.54
CA ILE A 13 -9.18 -16.43 -27.52
C ILE A 13 -9.68 -15.09 -26.97
N ILE A 14 -10.85 -14.64 -27.39
CA ILE A 14 -11.47 -13.40 -26.89
C ILE A 14 -11.76 -13.52 -25.39
N LEU A 15 -12.32 -14.66 -24.94
CA LEU A 15 -12.62 -14.88 -23.53
C LEU A 15 -11.36 -14.94 -22.66
N SER A 16 -10.30 -15.58 -23.16
CA SER A 16 -8.97 -15.64 -22.56
C SER A 16 -8.35 -14.24 -22.42
N PHE A 17 -8.48 -13.42 -23.46
CA PHE A 17 -7.96 -12.05 -23.46
C PHE A 17 -8.74 -11.14 -22.50
N ILE A 18 -10.07 -11.29 -22.43
CA ILE A 18 -10.90 -10.55 -21.46
C ILE A 18 -10.52 -10.94 -20.02
N LEU A 19 -10.24 -12.22 -19.76
CA LEU A 19 -9.84 -12.69 -18.43
C LEU A 19 -8.47 -12.11 -18.00
N THR A 20 -7.51 -12.01 -18.93
CA THR A 20 -6.20 -11.43 -18.63
C THR A 20 -6.26 -9.91 -18.40
N LEU A 21 -7.10 -9.19 -19.15
CA LEU A 21 -7.34 -7.76 -18.92
C LEU A 21 -7.96 -7.48 -17.54
N ASN A 22 -8.96 -8.25 -17.12
CA ASN A 22 -9.59 -8.06 -15.81
C ASN A 22 -8.62 -8.31 -14.64
N CYS A 23 -7.72 -9.30 -14.76
CA CYS A 23 -6.71 -9.57 -13.74
C CYS A 23 -5.71 -8.41 -13.61
N PHE A 24 -5.35 -7.78 -14.73
CA PHE A 24 -4.47 -6.62 -14.75
C PHE A 24 -5.10 -5.41 -14.04
N PHE A 25 -6.39 -5.13 -14.30
CA PHE A 25 -7.11 -4.06 -13.62
C PHE A 25 -7.33 -4.33 -12.12
N ALA A 26 -7.50 -5.60 -11.72
CA ALA A 26 -7.61 -5.94 -10.29
C ALA A 26 -6.30 -5.65 -9.52
N PHE A 27 -5.14 -5.85 -10.15
CA PHE A 27 -3.84 -5.47 -9.58
C PHE A 27 -3.57 -3.96 -9.59
N ALA A 28 -4.12 -3.24 -10.57
CA ALA A 28 -3.94 -1.79 -10.67
C ALA A 28 -4.70 -1.00 -9.59
N ASN A 29 -5.72 -1.60 -8.95
CA ASN A 29 -6.56 -0.97 -7.93
C ASN A 29 -6.23 -1.49 -6.52
N ASP A 30 -4.95 -1.49 -6.11
CA ASP A 30 -4.55 -1.93 -4.76
C ASP A 30 -4.83 -0.86 -3.67
N GLY A 31 -5.68 0.12 -4.00
CA GLY A 31 -6.13 1.18 -3.11
C GLY A 31 -4.99 2.04 -2.57
N LEU A 32 -5.29 2.76 -1.48
CA LEU A 32 -4.30 3.54 -0.76
C LEU A 32 -3.54 2.65 0.23
N HIS A 33 -2.21 2.64 0.18
CA HIS A 33 -1.38 1.80 1.03
C HIS A 33 0.03 2.37 1.23
N LEU A 34 0.79 1.77 2.16
CA LEU A 34 2.19 2.09 2.43
C LEU A 34 3.13 1.05 1.80
N VAL A 35 4.24 1.56 1.27
CA VAL A 35 5.35 0.74 0.77
C VAL A 35 6.67 1.28 1.33
N GLY A 36 7.53 0.40 1.82
CA GLY A 36 8.89 0.76 2.21
C GLY A 36 9.70 1.22 1.00
N SER A 37 10.72 2.03 1.21
CA SER A 37 11.63 2.47 0.14
C SER A 37 12.40 1.33 -0.54
N ASP A 38 12.38 0.14 0.05
CA ASP A 38 12.91 -1.12 -0.46
C ASP A 38 11.84 -2.01 -1.13
N GLY A 39 10.62 -1.49 -1.33
CA GLY A 39 9.53 -2.19 -2.01
C GLY A 39 8.69 -3.10 -1.11
N VAL A 40 8.95 -3.15 0.20
CA VAL A 40 8.18 -3.97 1.13
C VAL A 40 6.80 -3.37 1.35
N TYR A 41 5.73 -4.15 1.19
CA TYR A 41 4.38 -3.71 1.53
C TYR A 41 4.22 -3.55 3.05
N LEU A 42 3.72 -2.39 3.48
CA LEU A 42 3.63 -2.00 4.91
C LEU A 42 2.20 -1.86 5.41
N GLY A 43 1.20 -2.11 4.57
CA GLY A 43 -0.21 -2.13 4.97
C GLY A 43 -1.09 -1.18 4.19
N LYS A 44 -2.38 -1.47 4.22
CA LYS A 44 -3.46 -0.67 3.65
C LYS A 44 -3.73 0.54 4.53
N LEU A 45 -3.84 1.71 3.90
CA LEU A 45 -4.24 2.93 4.57
C LEU A 45 -5.78 3.01 4.55
N THR A 46 -6.39 2.58 5.64
CA THR A 46 -7.84 2.60 5.84
C THR A 46 -8.18 2.85 7.29
N THR A 47 -9.36 3.42 7.57
CA THR A 47 -9.85 3.60 8.94
C THR A 47 -10.48 2.34 9.54
N ASP A 48 -10.71 1.30 8.73
CA ASP A 48 -11.14 0.00 9.21
C ASP A 48 -9.98 -0.69 9.97
N GLN A 49 -10.03 -0.62 11.30
CA GLN A 49 -9.06 -1.27 12.20
C GLN A 49 -9.17 -2.81 12.20
N TYR A 50 -10.25 -3.38 11.66
CA TYR A 50 -10.45 -4.82 11.60
C TYR A 50 -10.01 -5.42 10.28
N ASP A 51 -9.76 -4.60 9.25
CA ASP A 51 -9.17 -5.06 7.99
C ASP A 51 -7.78 -5.68 8.29
N SER A 52 -7.60 -6.93 7.86
CA SER A 52 -6.36 -7.70 8.08
C SER A 52 -5.09 -7.04 7.51
N LYS A 53 -5.25 -6.15 6.52
CA LYS A 53 -4.15 -5.38 5.92
C LYS A 53 -4.01 -3.98 6.52
N SER A 54 -4.93 -3.52 7.35
CA SER A 54 -4.92 -2.15 7.88
C SER A 54 -3.68 -1.85 8.71
N VAL A 55 -3.11 -0.67 8.49
CA VAL A 55 -2.07 -0.12 9.35
C VAL A 55 -2.59 0.22 10.75
N PHE A 56 -3.90 0.24 10.99
CA PHE A 56 -4.49 0.46 12.32
C PHE A 56 -4.99 -0.83 12.98
N ASN A 57 -4.73 -1.99 12.38
CA ASN A 57 -5.04 -3.26 13.01
C ASN A 57 -3.94 -3.63 14.03
N GLU A 58 -4.17 -3.30 15.30
CA GLU A 58 -3.21 -3.43 16.40
C GLU A 58 -2.77 -4.88 16.68
N ILE A 59 -3.57 -5.87 16.27
CA ILE A 59 -3.22 -7.30 16.37
C ILE A 59 -2.78 -7.89 15.02
N GLY A 60 -2.81 -7.07 13.96
CA GLY A 60 -2.50 -7.46 12.59
C GLY A 60 -1.04 -7.25 12.22
N LYS A 61 -0.61 -7.91 11.13
CA LYS A 61 0.78 -7.85 10.64
C LYS A 61 1.27 -6.43 10.32
N TYR A 62 0.38 -5.52 9.93
CA TYR A 62 0.77 -4.20 9.43
C TYR A 62 0.48 -3.04 10.39
N GLY A 63 -0.34 -3.28 11.42
CA GLY A 63 -0.66 -2.28 12.44
C GLY A 63 -0.11 -2.58 13.83
N SER A 64 0.25 -3.84 14.12
CA SER A 64 0.74 -4.23 15.44
C SER A 64 2.08 -3.61 15.80
N ASP A 65 2.21 -3.17 17.05
CA ASP A 65 3.41 -2.59 17.66
C ASP A 65 4.58 -3.57 17.82
N ILE A 66 4.34 -4.88 17.68
CA ILE A 66 5.40 -5.91 17.71
C ILE A 66 5.82 -6.40 16.32
N SER A 67 5.15 -5.96 15.25
CA SER A 67 5.43 -6.45 13.89
C SER A 67 6.57 -5.71 13.21
N MET A 68 7.50 -6.42 12.58
CA MET A 68 8.62 -5.82 11.84
C MET A 68 8.22 -5.10 10.54
N THR A 69 6.98 -5.26 10.09
CA THR A 69 6.42 -4.53 8.93
C THR A 69 5.49 -3.40 9.32
N SER A 70 5.25 -3.17 10.62
CA SER A 70 4.40 -2.09 11.10
C SER A 70 5.18 -0.81 11.31
N ILE A 71 4.62 0.31 10.87
CA ILE A 71 5.17 1.64 11.17
C ILE A 71 5.01 2.01 12.64
N TRP A 72 4.13 1.36 13.39
CA TRP A 72 3.87 1.64 14.80
C TRP A 72 4.79 0.86 15.75
N ASN A 73 5.61 -0.04 15.20
CA ASN A 73 6.63 -0.75 15.94
C ASN A 73 7.92 0.08 16.00
N ASP A 74 8.31 0.50 17.21
CA ASP A 74 9.45 1.35 17.51
C ASP A 74 10.83 0.68 17.36
N ILE A 75 10.88 -0.64 17.20
CA ILE A 75 12.10 -1.39 16.86
C ILE A 75 12.13 -1.83 15.39
N SER A 76 11.05 -1.64 14.63
CA SER A 76 11.01 -2.00 13.22
C SER A 76 11.84 -1.05 12.35
N PRO A 77 12.24 -1.47 11.14
CA PRO A 77 12.90 -0.57 10.18
C PRO A 77 12.04 0.62 9.75
N TYR A 78 10.72 0.53 9.90
CA TYR A 78 9.75 1.50 9.38
C TYR A 78 9.13 2.39 10.46
N GLY A 79 9.26 2.00 11.74
CA GLY A 79 8.74 2.73 12.89
C GLY A 79 9.79 3.25 13.87
N SER A 80 11.01 2.72 13.85
CA SER A 80 12.06 3.14 14.80
C SER A 80 12.55 4.57 14.64
N SER A 81 12.98 5.20 15.72
CA SER A 81 13.51 6.58 15.69
C SER A 81 14.87 6.72 15.00
N VAL A 82 15.57 5.61 14.76
CA VAL A 82 16.95 5.60 14.25
C VAL A 82 17.09 5.11 12.81
N SER A 83 16.14 4.34 12.30
CA SER A 83 16.23 3.80 10.94
C SER A 83 16.06 4.90 9.88
N MET A 84 16.90 4.89 8.85
CA MET A 84 16.76 5.78 7.70
C MET A 84 15.55 5.45 6.80
N LYS A 85 14.88 4.32 7.07
CA LYS A 85 13.64 3.89 6.40
C LYS A 85 12.37 4.22 7.21
N SER A 86 12.51 4.85 8.37
CA SER A 86 11.40 5.02 9.30
C SER A 86 10.52 6.22 8.99
N ALA A 87 9.23 6.08 9.28
CA ALA A 87 8.28 7.16 9.30
C ALA A 87 8.51 8.12 10.48
N PHE A 88 9.16 7.68 11.57
CA PHE A 88 9.32 8.45 12.81
C PHE A 88 10.72 9.04 13.01
N ASN A 89 11.66 8.77 12.11
CA ASN A 89 12.97 9.41 12.12
C ASN A 89 12.95 10.73 11.32
N ASN A 90 13.16 11.85 12.01
CA ASN A 90 13.09 13.21 11.44
C ASN A 90 14.22 13.52 10.44
N VAL A 91 15.25 12.68 10.35
CA VAL A 91 16.34 12.80 9.36
C VAL A 91 16.37 11.62 8.39
N ALA A 92 15.35 10.74 8.40
CA ALA A 92 15.27 9.62 7.47
C ALA A 92 15.32 10.09 6.00
N SER A 93 16.22 9.49 5.23
CA SER A 93 16.38 9.80 3.81
C SER A 93 15.47 8.97 2.92
N LYS A 94 14.99 7.82 3.40
CA LYS A 94 14.19 6.85 2.65
C LYS A 94 12.92 6.39 3.39
N PRO A 95 12.08 7.32 3.89
CA PRO A 95 10.87 6.98 4.64
C PRO A 95 9.86 6.20 3.79
N PRO A 96 8.81 5.61 4.42
CA PRO A 96 7.74 4.94 3.70
C PRO A 96 7.04 5.83 2.67
N LEU A 97 6.67 5.22 1.55
CA LEU A 97 5.95 5.80 0.43
C LEU A 97 4.45 5.62 0.65
N ILE A 98 3.68 6.66 0.38
CA ILE A 98 2.22 6.58 0.27
C ILE A 98 1.91 6.33 -1.21
N VAL A 99 1.27 5.21 -1.48
CA VAL A 99 0.95 4.75 -2.83
C VAL A 99 -0.55 4.68 -3.03
N TYR A 100 -1.03 5.22 -4.14
CA TYR A 100 -2.42 5.15 -4.56
C TYR A 100 -2.50 4.64 -5.99
N ASN A 101 -3.18 3.50 -6.20
CA ASN A 101 -3.32 2.87 -7.53
C ASN A 101 -2.00 2.72 -8.31
N GLY A 102 -0.93 2.35 -7.58
CA GLY A 102 0.41 2.13 -8.15
C GLY A 102 1.27 3.39 -8.29
N GLU A 103 0.73 4.58 -8.04
CA GLU A 103 1.48 5.84 -8.09
C GLU A 103 1.90 6.29 -6.68
N VAL A 104 3.15 6.75 -6.55
CA VAL A 104 3.64 7.35 -5.31
C VAL A 104 3.11 8.78 -5.23
N ILE A 105 2.23 9.03 -4.27
CA ILE A 105 1.60 10.35 -4.08
C ILE A 105 2.25 11.16 -2.95
N GLY A 106 3.11 10.54 -2.14
CA GLY A 106 3.79 11.22 -1.06
C GLY A 106 4.64 10.32 -0.19
N TYR A 107 5.11 10.87 0.92
CA TYR A 107 5.88 10.18 1.94
C TYR A 107 5.14 10.20 3.27
N LEU A 108 5.21 9.11 4.03
CA LEU A 108 4.78 9.12 5.42
C LEU A 108 6.01 9.34 6.30
N THR A 109 6.18 10.53 6.88
CA THR A 109 7.40 10.85 7.64
C THR A 109 7.25 12.04 8.59
N THR A 110 8.02 12.01 9.68
CA THR A 110 8.28 13.17 10.56
C THR A 110 9.37 14.11 10.01
N ASN A 111 10.10 13.70 8.97
CA ASN A 111 11.11 14.53 8.32
C ASN A 111 10.47 15.66 7.49
N ASN A 112 10.46 16.87 8.05
CA ASN A 112 9.87 18.07 7.46
C ASN A 112 10.62 18.60 6.22
N ILE A 113 11.79 18.04 5.88
CA ILE A 113 12.53 18.39 4.67
C ILE A 113 11.91 17.68 3.44
N LYS A 114 11.17 16.58 3.63
CA LYS A 114 10.52 15.86 2.53
C LYS A 114 9.27 16.61 2.05
N ASN A 115 9.28 17.00 0.78
CA ASN A 115 8.10 17.53 0.10
C ASN A 115 7.02 16.45 -0.02
N ASN A 116 5.74 16.87 -0.06
CA ASN A 116 4.57 15.98 -0.15
C ASN A 116 4.57 14.90 0.93
N SER A 117 4.89 15.29 2.17
CA SER A 117 4.90 14.39 3.32
C SER A 117 3.62 14.52 4.15
N LEU A 118 3.17 13.40 4.68
CA LEU A 118 2.16 13.31 5.72
C LEU A 118 2.85 12.89 7.02
N HIS A 119 2.65 13.67 8.07
CA HIS A 119 3.19 13.32 9.39
C HIS A 119 2.37 12.16 9.98
N PRO A 120 2.99 11.08 10.50
CA PRO A 120 2.28 9.89 11.00
C PRO A 120 1.18 10.19 12.04
N LYS A 121 1.42 11.18 12.91
CA LYS A 121 0.43 11.69 13.88
C LYS A 121 -0.92 12.08 13.26
N TYR A 122 -0.95 12.56 12.02
CA TYR A 122 -2.17 13.01 11.33
C TYR A 122 -2.73 11.96 10.37
N LEU A 123 -2.13 10.76 10.30
CA LEU A 123 -2.50 9.75 9.31
C LEU A 123 -3.96 9.34 9.45
N TYR A 124 -4.42 8.99 10.66
CA TYR A 124 -5.78 8.52 10.89
C TYR A 124 -6.84 9.58 10.54
N SER A 125 -6.65 10.82 11.00
CA SER A 125 -7.59 11.91 10.71
C SER A 125 -7.57 12.31 9.23
N TRP A 126 -6.41 12.26 8.57
CA TRP A 126 -6.32 12.47 7.13
C TRP A 126 -7.12 11.40 6.36
N LEU A 127 -7.05 10.14 6.76
CA LEU A 127 -7.84 9.07 6.12
C LEU A 127 -9.34 9.26 6.33
N GLN A 128 -9.77 9.53 7.56
CA GLN A 128 -11.17 9.84 7.86
C GLN A 128 -11.72 10.98 7.00
N ASN A 129 -10.96 12.08 6.89
CA ASN A 129 -11.36 13.26 6.12
C ASN A 129 -11.44 13.01 4.61
N ASN A 130 -10.72 12.01 4.11
CA ASN A 130 -10.69 11.64 2.69
C ASN A 130 -11.52 10.38 2.37
N GLY A 131 -12.24 9.81 3.35
CA GLY A 131 -13.14 8.67 3.15
C GLY A 131 -12.44 7.32 2.96
N PHE A 132 -11.28 7.13 3.60
CA PHE A 132 -10.52 5.86 3.58
C PHE A 132 -10.69 5.03 4.86
#